data_AF-A0A4Y1ZHT9-F1
#
_entry.id   AF-A0A4Y1ZHT9-F1
#
_cell.length_a   1.000
_cell.length_b   1.000
_cell.length_c   1.000
_cell.angle_alpha   90.00
_cell.angle_beta   90.00
_cell.angle_gamma   90.00
#
_symmetry.space_group_name_H-M   'P 1'
#
loop_
_entity.id
_entity.type
_entity.pdbx_description
1 polymer ?
#
loop_
_entity_poly.entity_id
_entity_poly.type
_entity_poly.pdbx_seq_one_letter_code
_entity_poly.pdbx_strand_id
1 'polypeptide(L)'
;MVKMTKGKFEFLEQLSDKNGVIAALAIDQRGSLKRMIGAAQGKDATVEELADFKTLVSRELTPYASAILLDPEYGIPAGKARAASCGLLTSYEKTGYDATEPGRIPDLLPNWSVKRIKENGGTAVKLLVYFDPDEPDEINDVKKAFVERIGSECKAEDIPLFFEIVTYDEKITDKEEYAKVKPQKVLDSIKVFTQERYGIDVLKLEVPVDMSRVEGVGENKPVYTAEEAKNYFLEVDKLTTIPYIWLSAGVSTELFQKTLVFAHDAGAKYNGVLCGRATWRDGVEAYGKGGEKGAVEWLQTQGRKNVEELNAILAENATPWYEKFGGKDKIEVVD
;
A
#
# COMPACT_ATOMS: atom_id res chain seq x y z
N MET A 1 12.83 -7.27 24.02
CA MET A 1 13.48 -7.08 22.71
C MET A 1 12.71 -7.91 21.70
N VAL A 2 12.46 -7.37 20.52
CA VAL A 2 11.82 -8.08 19.40
C VAL A 2 12.92 -8.75 18.59
N LYS A 3 12.75 -10.03 18.25
CA LYS A 3 13.70 -10.75 17.40
C LYS A 3 13.30 -10.59 15.94
N MET A 4 14.24 -10.16 15.10
CA MET A 4 14.04 -10.00 13.67
C MET A 4 15.21 -10.63 12.93
N THR A 5 14.92 -11.40 11.89
CA THR A 5 15.98 -12.02 11.08
C THR A 5 16.74 -10.96 10.29
N LYS A 6 18.00 -11.24 10.00
CA LYS A 6 18.92 -10.29 9.36
C LYS A 6 18.40 -9.78 8.02
N GLY A 7 17.92 -10.65 7.13
CA GLY A 7 17.38 -10.25 5.84
C GLY A 7 16.15 -9.36 5.98
N LYS A 8 15.21 -9.72 6.87
CA LYS A 8 14.06 -8.85 7.17
C LYS A 8 14.46 -7.46 7.66
N PHE A 9 15.41 -7.38 8.59
CA PHE A 9 15.89 -6.10 9.10
C PHE A 9 16.57 -5.26 8.02
N GLU A 10 17.52 -5.84 7.28
CA GLU A 10 18.25 -5.16 6.21
C GLU A 10 17.32 -4.70 5.08
N PHE A 11 16.31 -5.50 4.73
CA PHE A 11 15.34 -5.10 3.73
C PHE A 11 14.37 -4.02 4.22
N LEU A 12 13.92 -4.04 5.47
CA LEU A 12 13.11 -2.94 6.02
C LEU A 12 13.89 -1.62 6.05
N GLU A 13 15.20 -1.65 6.33
CA GLU A 13 16.08 -0.48 6.21
C GLU A 13 16.18 0.00 4.76
N GLN A 14 16.33 -0.90 3.79
CA GLN A 14 16.36 -0.55 2.35
C GLN A 14 15.03 -0.03 1.81
N LEU A 15 13.91 -0.42 2.43
CA LEU A 15 12.56 0.01 2.06
C LEU A 15 12.15 1.32 2.73
N SER A 16 13.01 1.88 3.58
CA SER A 16 12.74 3.09 4.36
C SER A 16 13.68 4.22 3.94
N ASP A 17 13.27 5.45 4.22
CA ASP A 17 14.17 6.60 4.10
C ASP A 17 15.22 6.60 5.22
N LYS A 18 16.12 7.59 5.19
CA LYS A 18 17.19 7.75 6.19
C LYS A 18 16.71 7.90 7.64
N ASN A 19 15.44 8.23 7.86
CA ASN A 19 14.84 8.39 9.17
C ASN A 19 14.09 7.12 9.62
N GLY A 20 13.97 6.10 8.76
CA GLY A 20 13.19 4.89 9.03
C GLY A 20 11.71 5.02 8.69
N VAL A 21 11.33 5.99 7.86
CA VAL A 21 9.95 6.15 7.36
C VAL A 21 9.82 5.49 5.99
N ILE A 22 8.78 4.69 5.79
CA ILE A 22 8.49 4.03 4.52
C ILE A 22 7.77 5.04 3.61
N ALA A 23 8.52 5.83 2.86
CA ALA A 23 8.00 6.76 1.84
C ALA A 23 7.97 6.06 0.48
N ALA A 24 7.03 5.13 0.28
CA ALA A 24 7.02 4.22 -0.86
C ALA A 24 6.00 4.60 -1.95
N LEU A 25 6.40 4.40 -3.21
CA LEU A 25 5.59 4.61 -4.41
C LEU A 25 4.88 3.32 -4.82
N ALA A 26 3.57 3.37 -5.11
CA ALA A 26 2.80 2.21 -5.61
C ALA A 26 2.52 2.32 -7.10
N ILE A 27 2.94 1.34 -7.90
CA ILE A 27 2.47 1.18 -9.28
C ILE A 27 2.32 -0.29 -9.68
N ASP A 28 1.80 -1.14 -8.79
CA ASP A 28 1.39 -2.53 -9.05
C ASP A 28 0.01 -2.66 -9.72
N GLN A 29 -0.62 -1.53 -10.06
CA GLN A 29 -1.92 -1.53 -10.74
C GLN A 29 -1.80 -2.16 -12.13
N ARG A 30 -2.63 -3.18 -12.37
CA ARG A 30 -2.70 -3.92 -13.63
C ARG A 30 -3.92 -3.50 -14.43
N GLY A 31 -5.06 -4.18 -14.24
CA GLY A 31 -6.29 -3.91 -14.98
C GLY A 31 -6.81 -2.47 -14.85
N SER A 32 -6.61 -1.82 -13.70
CA SER A 32 -6.98 -0.41 -13.52
C SER A 32 -6.09 0.55 -14.32
N LEU A 33 -4.77 0.31 -14.37
CA LEU A 33 -3.86 1.11 -15.20
C LEU A 33 -4.17 0.93 -16.69
N LYS A 34 -4.45 -0.31 -17.13
CA LYS A 34 -4.87 -0.60 -18.51
C LYS A 34 -6.08 0.24 -18.93
N ARG A 35 -7.11 0.31 -18.08
CA ARG A 35 -8.30 1.13 -18.34
C ARG A 35 -7.98 2.63 -18.39
N MET A 36 -7.11 3.11 -17.50
CA MET A 36 -6.74 4.53 -17.45
C MET A 36 -5.97 4.97 -18.70
N ILE A 37 -4.96 4.19 -19.12
CA ILE A 37 -4.19 4.48 -20.35
C ILE A 37 -5.13 4.43 -21.56
N GLY A 38 -5.97 3.38 -21.65
CA GLY A 38 -6.87 3.24 -22.79
C GLY A 38 -7.89 4.36 -22.90
N ALA A 39 -8.46 4.80 -21.77
CA ALA A 39 -9.34 5.97 -21.72
C ALA A 39 -8.64 7.26 -22.16
N ALA A 40 -7.38 7.47 -21.75
CA ALA A 40 -6.60 8.65 -22.14
C ALA A 40 -6.24 8.68 -23.62
N GLN A 41 -6.07 7.50 -24.25
CA GLN A 41 -5.73 7.37 -25.67
C GLN A 41 -6.96 7.23 -26.59
N GLY A 42 -8.12 6.85 -26.06
CA GLY A 42 -9.31 6.52 -26.84
C GLY A 42 -9.25 5.16 -27.56
N LYS A 43 -8.37 4.25 -27.12
CA LYS A 43 -8.21 2.88 -27.66
C LYS A 43 -7.80 1.91 -26.54
N ASP A 44 -7.81 0.61 -26.77
CA ASP A 44 -7.30 -0.34 -25.79
C ASP A 44 -5.78 -0.20 -25.60
N ALA A 45 -5.34 -0.14 -24.35
CA ALA A 45 -3.92 -0.10 -24.00
C ALA A 45 -3.25 -1.47 -24.18
N THR A 46 -2.04 -1.49 -24.73
CA THR A 46 -1.24 -2.71 -24.93
C THR A 46 -0.42 -3.06 -23.68
N VAL A 47 0.09 -4.30 -23.64
CA VAL A 47 0.97 -4.76 -22.54
C VAL A 47 2.25 -3.93 -22.47
N GLU A 48 2.78 -3.57 -23.63
CA GLU A 48 3.97 -2.71 -23.77
C GLU A 48 3.70 -1.32 -23.20
N GLU A 49 2.55 -0.70 -23.50
CA GLU A 49 2.20 0.62 -22.96
C GLU A 49 2.09 0.62 -21.43
N LEU A 50 1.63 -0.48 -20.82
CA LEU A 50 1.64 -0.65 -19.36
C LEU A 50 3.06 -0.72 -18.80
N ALA A 51 3.93 -1.52 -19.42
CA ALA A 51 5.31 -1.69 -18.98
C ALA A 51 6.13 -0.40 -19.18
N ASP A 52 5.92 0.30 -20.28
CA ASP A 52 6.55 1.57 -20.60
C ASP A 52 6.17 2.63 -19.57
N PHE A 53 4.87 2.83 -19.32
CA PHE A 53 4.43 3.82 -18.34
C PHE A 53 4.98 3.54 -16.93
N LYS A 54 4.98 2.27 -16.50
CA LYS A 54 5.60 1.87 -15.22
C LYS A 54 7.09 2.19 -15.18
N THR A 55 7.80 1.96 -16.30
CA THR A 55 9.23 2.23 -16.42
C THR A 55 9.54 3.71 -16.33
N LEU A 56 8.72 4.57 -16.97
CA LEU A 56 8.84 6.02 -16.87
C LEU A 56 8.60 6.50 -15.43
N VAL A 57 7.52 6.04 -14.79
CA VAL A 57 7.24 6.38 -13.38
C VAL A 57 8.38 5.95 -12.47
N SER A 58 8.91 4.74 -12.66
CA SER A 58 10.04 4.24 -11.89
C SER A 58 11.28 5.11 -12.08
N ARG A 59 11.69 5.34 -13.33
CA ARG A 59 12.90 6.11 -13.66
C ARG A 59 12.85 7.54 -13.13
N GLU A 60 11.71 8.23 -13.31
CA GLU A 60 11.60 9.65 -13.00
C GLU A 60 11.30 9.94 -11.51
N LEU A 61 10.58 9.06 -10.80
CA LEU A 61 10.11 9.34 -9.43
C LEU A 61 10.85 8.58 -8.32
N THR A 62 11.46 7.43 -8.60
CA THR A 62 12.18 6.66 -7.56
C THR A 62 13.42 7.34 -6.98
N PRO A 63 14.08 8.34 -7.62
CA PRO A 63 15.10 9.13 -6.93
C PRO A 63 14.58 9.87 -5.69
N TYR A 64 13.25 10.05 -5.57
CA TYR A 64 12.59 10.74 -4.48
C TYR A 64 11.77 9.80 -3.57
N ALA A 65 11.80 8.48 -3.78
CA ALA A 65 11.05 7.50 -3.00
C ALA A 65 11.98 6.48 -2.35
N SER A 66 11.68 6.09 -1.11
CA SER A 66 12.44 5.05 -0.39
C SER A 66 12.28 3.66 -1.02
N ALA A 67 11.11 3.37 -1.56
CA ALA A 67 10.82 2.10 -2.22
C ALA A 67 9.77 2.27 -3.32
N ILE A 68 9.69 1.29 -4.21
CA ILE A 68 8.62 1.16 -5.21
C ILE A 68 7.99 -0.22 -5.15
N LEU A 69 6.65 -0.27 -5.19
CA LEU A 69 5.86 -1.49 -5.35
C LEU A 69 5.47 -1.67 -6.81
N LEU A 70 5.82 -2.83 -7.37
CA LEU A 70 5.55 -3.22 -8.75
C LEU A 70 4.90 -4.60 -8.82
N ASP A 71 4.14 -4.85 -9.88
CA ASP A 71 3.69 -6.20 -10.23
C ASP A 71 4.73 -6.90 -11.10
N PRO A 72 4.87 -8.23 -10.99
CA PRO A 72 5.84 -8.95 -11.78
C PRO A 72 5.38 -9.27 -13.20
N GLU A 73 4.12 -8.98 -13.56
CA GLU A 73 3.59 -9.21 -14.91
C GLU A 73 4.06 -8.14 -15.90
N TYR A 74 4.07 -6.87 -15.47
CA TYR A 74 4.44 -5.72 -16.31
C TYR A 74 5.54 -4.85 -15.71
N GLY A 75 5.87 -5.03 -14.43
CA GLY A 75 6.77 -4.16 -13.69
C GLY A 75 8.24 -4.59 -13.67
N ILE A 76 8.62 -5.73 -14.23
CA ILE A 76 10.03 -6.19 -14.23
C ILE A 76 10.97 -5.15 -14.87
N PRO A 77 10.67 -4.56 -16.06
CA PRO A 77 11.52 -3.51 -16.64
C PRO A 77 11.60 -2.27 -15.73
N ALA A 78 10.48 -1.86 -15.13
CA ALA A 78 10.43 -0.74 -14.20
C ALA A 78 11.27 -0.98 -12.94
N GLY A 79 11.28 -2.22 -12.42
CA GLY A 79 12.12 -2.61 -11.29
C GLY A 79 13.61 -2.48 -11.59
N LYS A 80 14.03 -2.74 -12.84
CA LYS A 80 15.41 -2.55 -13.29
C LYS A 80 15.78 -1.07 -13.52
N ALA A 81 14.80 -0.23 -13.84
CA ALA A 81 14.99 1.20 -14.12
C ALA A 81 14.93 2.10 -12.87
N ARG A 82 14.61 1.55 -11.69
CA ARG A 82 14.52 2.31 -10.45
C ARG A 82 15.88 2.86 -10.01
N ALA A 83 15.88 3.94 -9.23
CA ALA A 83 17.06 4.47 -8.58
C ALA A 83 17.72 3.42 -7.66
N ALA A 84 19.04 3.37 -7.63
CA ALA A 84 19.79 2.41 -6.83
C ALA A 84 19.52 2.53 -5.31
N SER A 85 19.09 3.70 -4.85
CA SER A 85 18.70 3.98 -3.46
C SER A 85 17.28 3.54 -3.11
N CYS A 86 16.51 3.03 -4.08
CA CYS A 86 15.09 2.70 -3.92
C CYS A 86 14.89 1.18 -3.75
N GLY A 87 14.27 0.74 -2.66
CA GLY A 87 13.88 -0.65 -2.44
C GLY A 87 12.79 -1.13 -3.41
N LEU A 88 12.56 -2.43 -3.50
CA LEU A 88 11.59 -3.03 -4.43
C LEU A 88 10.63 -3.98 -3.71
N LEU A 89 9.37 -3.58 -3.59
CA LEU A 89 8.29 -4.50 -3.21
C LEU A 89 7.69 -5.12 -4.48
N THR A 90 7.34 -6.40 -4.42
CA THR A 90 6.66 -7.10 -5.53
C THR A 90 5.30 -7.64 -5.07
N SER A 91 4.23 -7.28 -5.78
CA SER A 91 2.89 -7.83 -5.49
C SER A 91 2.82 -9.31 -5.86
N TYR A 92 2.22 -10.14 -5.01
CA TYR A 92 2.15 -11.58 -5.23
C TYR A 92 0.75 -12.08 -5.64
N GLU A 93 -0.31 -11.35 -5.26
CA GLU A 93 -1.68 -11.72 -5.60
C GLU A 93 -2.02 -11.57 -7.09
N LYS A 94 -3.01 -12.32 -7.57
CA LYS A 94 -3.71 -11.99 -8.81
C LYS A 94 -4.51 -10.70 -8.65
N THR A 95 -4.63 -9.91 -9.71
CA THR A 95 -5.40 -8.66 -9.68
C THR A 95 -6.90 -8.94 -9.64
N GLY A 96 -7.61 -8.17 -8.80
CA GLY A 96 -9.07 -8.22 -8.73
C GLY A 96 -9.58 -9.41 -7.91
N TYR A 97 -10.83 -9.76 -8.14
CA TYR A 97 -11.53 -10.88 -7.52
C TYR A 97 -12.62 -11.36 -8.47
N ASP A 98 -13.05 -12.61 -8.32
CA ASP A 98 -14.23 -13.11 -9.02
C ASP A 98 -15.48 -12.50 -8.37
N ALA A 99 -16.25 -11.72 -9.13
CA ALA A 99 -17.47 -11.08 -8.65
C ALA A 99 -18.70 -12.00 -8.73
N THR A 100 -18.53 -13.22 -9.26
CA THR A 100 -19.59 -14.23 -9.36
C THR A 100 -19.61 -15.20 -8.17
N GLU A 101 -18.54 -15.24 -7.40
CA GLU A 101 -18.39 -16.08 -6.21
C GLU A 101 -18.26 -15.21 -4.95
N PRO A 102 -18.88 -15.63 -3.82
CA PRO A 102 -18.74 -14.89 -2.56
C PRO A 102 -17.31 -14.99 -2.01
N GLY A 103 -16.97 -14.10 -1.09
CA GLY A 103 -15.74 -14.24 -0.33
C GLY A 103 -14.50 -13.61 -0.94
N ARG A 104 -14.51 -13.23 -2.23
CA ARG A 104 -13.33 -12.62 -2.89
C ARG A 104 -12.04 -13.39 -2.57
N ILE A 105 -12.12 -14.72 -2.67
CA ILE A 105 -11.07 -15.64 -2.21
C ILE A 105 -9.73 -15.28 -2.89
N PRO A 106 -8.65 -15.05 -2.11
CA PRO A 106 -7.38 -14.63 -2.67
C PRO A 106 -6.72 -15.75 -3.48
N ASP A 107 -5.99 -15.35 -4.51
CA ASP A 107 -5.23 -16.26 -5.36
C ASP A 107 -3.88 -15.63 -5.73
N LEU A 108 -2.88 -16.47 -5.99
CA LEU A 108 -1.49 -16.07 -6.26
C LEU A 108 -1.22 -16.11 -7.76
N LEU A 109 -0.23 -15.33 -8.19
CA LEU A 109 0.31 -15.50 -9.54
C LEU A 109 0.91 -16.92 -9.69
N PRO A 110 0.42 -17.74 -10.63
CA PRO A 110 0.66 -19.18 -10.64
C PRO A 110 2.12 -19.56 -10.94
N ASN A 111 2.87 -18.65 -11.55
CA ASN A 111 4.28 -18.81 -11.91
C ASN A 111 5.23 -18.08 -10.95
N TRP A 112 4.75 -17.59 -9.81
CA TRP A 112 5.56 -16.90 -8.81
C TRP A 112 5.52 -17.61 -7.46
N SER A 113 6.61 -17.44 -6.71
CA SER A 113 6.77 -17.82 -5.31
C SER A 113 7.54 -16.73 -4.59
N VAL A 114 7.50 -16.72 -3.26
CA VAL A 114 8.32 -15.78 -2.46
C VAL A 114 9.81 -15.90 -2.83
N LYS A 115 10.31 -17.12 -3.01
CA LYS A 115 11.66 -17.40 -3.51
C LYS A 115 11.93 -16.71 -4.85
N ARG A 116 11.02 -16.84 -5.83
CA ARG A 116 11.19 -16.21 -7.16
C ARG A 116 11.15 -14.69 -7.08
N ILE A 117 10.33 -14.12 -6.19
CA ILE A 117 10.30 -12.68 -5.93
C ILE A 117 11.68 -12.22 -5.43
N LYS A 118 12.24 -12.89 -4.42
CA LYS A 118 13.58 -12.59 -3.89
C LYS A 118 14.68 -12.75 -4.93
N GLU A 119 14.67 -13.84 -5.71
CA GLU A 119 15.63 -14.11 -6.80
C GLU A 119 15.56 -13.07 -7.94
N ASN A 120 14.43 -12.38 -8.11
CA ASN A 120 14.28 -11.26 -9.04
C ASN A 120 14.62 -9.89 -8.43
N GLY A 121 15.26 -9.86 -7.26
CA GLY A 121 15.72 -8.64 -6.61
C GLY A 121 14.65 -7.90 -5.80
N GLY A 122 13.51 -8.56 -5.51
CA GLY A 122 12.52 -8.05 -4.58
C GLY A 122 13.09 -8.03 -3.15
N THR A 123 12.91 -6.92 -2.46
CA THR A 123 13.27 -6.71 -1.05
C THR A 123 12.08 -6.86 -0.12
N ALA A 124 10.85 -6.92 -0.64
CA ALA A 124 9.67 -7.36 0.11
C ALA A 124 8.65 -8.04 -0.79
N VAL A 125 7.88 -8.95 -0.18
CA VAL A 125 6.65 -9.48 -0.76
C VAL A 125 5.51 -8.58 -0.31
N LYS A 126 4.66 -8.18 -1.26
CA LYS A 126 3.38 -7.57 -0.93
C LYS A 126 2.26 -8.55 -1.27
N LEU A 127 1.29 -8.68 -0.36
CA LEU A 127 0.10 -9.50 -0.56
C LEU A 127 -1.15 -8.68 -0.24
N LEU A 128 -2.13 -8.62 -1.15
CA LEU A 128 -3.45 -8.06 -0.87
C LEU A 128 -4.47 -9.15 -0.57
N VAL A 129 -5.25 -8.96 0.48
CA VAL A 129 -6.46 -9.74 0.77
C VAL A 129 -7.64 -8.81 0.97
N TYR A 130 -8.75 -9.11 0.28
CA TYR A 130 -10.04 -8.52 0.59
C TYR A 130 -10.63 -9.22 1.81
N PHE A 131 -10.97 -8.46 2.84
CA PHE A 131 -11.44 -9.03 4.10
C PHE A 131 -12.69 -8.32 4.60
N ASP A 132 -13.72 -9.10 4.89
CA ASP A 132 -14.90 -8.68 5.62
C ASP A 132 -14.94 -9.51 6.93
N PRO A 133 -14.72 -8.90 8.11
CA PRO A 133 -14.76 -9.64 9.37
C PRO A 133 -16.13 -10.27 9.67
N ASP A 134 -17.20 -9.84 9.01
CA ASP A 134 -18.56 -10.35 9.21
C ASP A 134 -18.93 -11.48 8.22
N GLU A 135 -18.02 -11.87 7.33
CA GLU A 135 -18.24 -13.05 6.49
C GLU A 135 -18.23 -14.36 7.28
N PRO A 136 -18.92 -15.42 6.77
CA PRO A 136 -18.92 -16.73 7.38
C PRO A 136 -17.52 -17.24 7.74
N ASP A 137 -17.42 -17.90 8.89
CA ASP A 137 -16.15 -18.42 9.40
C ASP A 137 -15.45 -19.33 8.38
N GLU A 138 -16.19 -20.14 7.60
CA GLU A 138 -15.58 -21.00 6.60
C GLU A 138 -14.86 -20.22 5.49
N ILE A 139 -15.38 -19.06 5.09
CA ILE A 139 -14.76 -18.20 4.08
C ILE A 139 -13.55 -17.49 4.68
N ASN A 140 -13.71 -16.91 5.87
CA ASN A 140 -12.63 -16.20 6.54
C ASN A 140 -11.50 -17.15 6.97
N ASP A 141 -11.77 -18.42 7.25
CA ASP A 141 -10.74 -19.43 7.53
C ASP A 141 -9.85 -19.72 6.32
N VAL A 142 -10.41 -19.78 5.11
CA VAL A 142 -9.62 -19.90 3.87
C VAL A 142 -8.66 -18.70 3.72
N LYS A 143 -9.14 -17.47 3.97
CA LYS A 143 -8.30 -16.26 3.90
C LYS A 143 -7.20 -16.26 4.96
N LYS A 144 -7.53 -16.60 6.22
CA LYS A 144 -6.55 -16.68 7.32
C LYS A 144 -5.46 -17.73 7.02
N ALA A 145 -5.86 -18.94 6.62
CA ALA A 145 -4.93 -20.00 6.26
C ALA A 145 -4.06 -19.64 5.05
N PHE A 146 -4.61 -18.89 4.08
CA PHE A 146 -3.85 -18.38 2.95
C PHE A 146 -2.73 -17.43 3.40
N VAL A 147 -3.02 -16.47 4.27
CA VAL A 147 -2.01 -15.54 4.81
C VAL A 147 -0.94 -16.26 5.62
N GLU A 148 -1.31 -17.24 6.43
CA GLU A 148 -0.35 -18.07 7.21
C GLU A 148 0.69 -18.76 6.33
N ARG A 149 0.27 -19.27 5.16
CA ARG A 149 1.17 -19.91 4.19
C ARG A 149 2.19 -18.89 3.67
N ILE A 150 1.73 -17.72 3.25
CA ILE A 150 2.61 -16.67 2.70
C ILE A 150 3.55 -16.10 3.77
N GLY A 151 3.06 -15.90 4.99
CA GLY A 151 3.89 -15.52 6.13
C GLY A 151 4.99 -16.54 6.41
N SER A 152 4.67 -17.83 6.31
CA SER A 152 5.64 -18.92 6.47
C SER A 152 6.67 -18.94 5.34
N GLU A 153 6.26 -18.71 4.08
CA GLU A 153 7.19 -18.58 2.95
C GLU A 153 8.13 -17.37 3.11
N CYS A 154 7.60 -16.21 3.52
CA CYS A 154 8.40 -15.01 3.76
C CYS A 154 9.39 -15.18 4.91
N LYS A 155 9.00 -15.92 5.96
CA LYS A 155 9.90 -16.31 7.04
C LYS A 155 11.01 -17.24 6.54
N ALA A 156 10.67 -18.25 5.74
CA ALA A 156 11.64 -19.22 5.21
C ALA A 156 12.66 -18.57 4.25
N GLU A 157 12.20 -17.63 3.43
CA GLU A 157 13.05 -16.90 2.48
C GLU A 157 13.67 -15.64 3.10
N ASP A 158 13.51 -15.38 4.40
CA ASP A 158 14.04 -14.23 5.12
C ASP A 158 13.84 -12.91 4.35
N ILE A 159 12.57 -12.61 4.06
CA ILE A 159 12.12 -11.42 3.33
C ILE A 159 10.85 -10.85 3.99
N PRO A 160 10.70 -9.52 4.12
CA PRO A 160 9.51 -8.92 4.73
C PRO A 160 8.22 -9.20 3.96
N LEU A 161 7.14 -9.46 4.70
CA LEU A 161 5.77 -9.50 4.21
C LEU A 161 5.05 -8.18 4.51
N PHE A 162 4.69 -7.47 3.46
CA PHE A 162 3.79 -6.32 3.48
C PHE A 162 2.37 -6.80 3.17
N PHE A 163 1.50 -6.78 4.17
CA PHE A 163 0.15 -7.28 4.05
C PHE A 163 -0.86 -6.14 3.87
N GLU A 164 -1.47 -6.07 2.69
CA GLU A 164 -2.50 -5.11 2.35
C GLU A 164 -3.89 -5.67 2.64
N ILE A 165 -4.63 -5.00 3.51
CA ILE A 165 -6.02 -5.32 3.81
C ILE A 165 -6.90 -4.31 3.11
N VAL A 166 -7.80 -4.79 2.28
CA VAL A 166 -8.88 -3.96 1.73
C VAL A 166 -10.20 -4.47 2.26
N THR A 167 -10.86 -3.62 3.02
CA THR A 167 -12.14 -3.96 3.64
C THR A 167 -13.29 -3.84 2.65
N TYR A 168 -14.32 -4.65 2.87
CA TYR A 168 -15.58 -4.53 2.15
C TYR A 168 -16.74 -5.03 3.02
N ASP A 169 -17.94 -4.89 2.48
CA ASP A 169 -19.14 -5.55 2.96
C ASP A 169 -19.86 -6.16 1.76
N GLU A 170 -20.30 -7.41 1.87
CA GLU A 170 -20.95 -8.12 0.76
C GLU A 170 -22.35 -7.54 0.44
N LYS A 171 -23.03 -6.97 1.44
CA LYS A 171 -24.41 -6.47 1.33
C LYS A 171 -24.46 -4.96 1.14
N ILE A 172 -23.47 -4.23 1.65
CA ILE A 172 -23.42 -2.77 1.61
C ILE A 172 -22.49 -2.29 0.49
N THR A 173 -23.10 -1.92 -0.65
CA THR A 173 -22.37 -1.39 -1.82
C THR A 173 -22.46 0.13 -1.97
N ASP A 174 -23.44 0.77 -1.30
CA ASP A 174 -23.53 2.23 -1.27
C ASP A 174 -22.39 2.84 -0.45
N LYS A 175 -21.78 3.91 -0.97
CA LYS A 175 -20.60 4.52 -0.35
C LYS A 175 -20.91 5.25 0.95
N GLU A 176 -22.08 5.88 1.09
CA GLU A 176 -22.47 6.57 2.33
C GLU A 176 -22.75 5.57 3.44
N GLU A 177 -23.48 4.49 3.12
CA GLU A 177 -23.75 3.42 4.08
C GLU A 177 -22.48 2.65 4.43
N TYR A 178 -21.60 2.37 3.46
CA TYR A 178 -20.32 1.72 3.73
C TYR A 178 -19.43 2.57 4.63
N ALA A 179 -19.43 3.90 4.45
CA ALA A 179 -18.67 4.79 5.32
C ALA A 179 -19.05 4.57 6.80
N LYS A 180 -20.33 4.41 7.14
CA LYS A 180 -20.76 4.21 8.53
C LYS A 180 -20.17 2.95 9.17
N VAL A 181 -19.96 1.87 8.40
CA VAL A 181 -19.44 0.59 8.90
C VAL A 181 -17.94 0.41 8.71
N LYS A 182 -17.32 1.16 7.79
CA LYS A 182 -15.89 1.07 7.46
C LYS A 182 -14.96 1.08 8.68
N PRO A 183 -15.14 1.95 9.71
CA PRO A 183 -14.25 1.95 10.86
C PRO A 183 -14.16 0.60 11.54
N GLN A 184 -15.32 -0.01 11.83
CA GLN A 184 -15.36 -1.30 12.50
C GLN A 184 -14.76 -2.42 11.64
N LYS A 185 -15.04 -2.42 10.33
CA LYS A 185 -14.44 -3.38 9.38
C LYS A 185 -12.91 -3.31 9.40
N VAL A 186 -12.34 -2.10 9.39
CA VAL A 186 -10.89 -1.88 9.43
C VAL A 186 -10.31 -2.36 10.77
N LEU A 187 -10.92 -1.93 11.89
CA LEU A 187 -10.43 -2.27 13.23
C LEU A 187 -10.47 -3.78 13.51
N ASP A 188 -11.55 -4.46 13.14
CA ASP A 188 -11.67 -5.90 13.35
C ASP A 188 -10.74 -6.70 12.45
N SER A 189 -10.50 -6.23 11.22
CA SER A 189 -9.48 -6.82 10.35
C SER A 189 -8.06 -6.71 10.96
N ILE A 190 -7.72 -5.55 11.55
CA ILE A 190 -6.42 -5.34 12.21
C ILE A 190 -6.26 -6.29 13.41
N LYS A 191 -7.30 -6.46 14.24
CA LYS A 191 -7.27 -7.40 15.39
C LYS A 191 -6.93 -8.83 14.98
N VAL A 192 -7.38 -9.24 13.80
CA VAL A 192 -7.03 -10.55 13.23
C VAL A 192 -5.56 -10.53 12.79
N PHE A 193 -5.20 -9.69 11.83
CA PHE A 193 -3.95 -9.84 11.10
C PHE A 193 -2.71 -9.25 11.78
N THR A 194 -2.85 -8.57 12.93
CA THR A 194 -1.70 -8.14 13.74
C THR A 194 -1.08 -9.29 14.55
N GLN A 195 -1.68 -10.48 14.55
CA GLN A 195 -1.21 -11.63 15.32
C GLN A 195 0.03 -12.28 14.70
N GLU A 196 0.95 -12.75 15.56
CA GLU A 196 2.25 -13.34 15.17
C GLU A 196 2.12 -14.50 14.16
N ARG A 197 1.06 -15.31 14.26
CA ARG A 197 0.83 -16.49 13.42
C ARG A 197 0.82 -16.20 11.91
N TYR A 198 0.54 -14.96 11.52
CA TYR A 198 0.47 -14.55 10.12
C TYR A 198 1.83 -14.15 9.54
N GLY A 199 2.88 -13.99 10.38
CA GLY A 199 4.23 -13.68 9.92
C GLY A 199 4.36 -12.36 9.15
N ILE A 200 3.44 -11.42 9.38
CA ILE A 200 3.39 -10.11 8.73
C ILE A 200 4.41 -9.17 9.39
N ASP A 201 5.16 -8.44 8.57
CA ASP A 201 6.16 -7.48 9.05
C ASP A 201 5.66 -6.03 8.99
N VAL A 202 4.84 -5.71 7.98
CA VAL A 202 4.22 -4.38 7.83
C VAL A 202 2.78 -4.51 7.35
N LEU A 203 1.85 -3.83 8.02
CA LEU A 203 0.46 -3.72 7.58
C LEU A 203 0.31 -2.52 6.63
N LYS A 204 -0.22 -2.74 5.42
CA LYS A 204 -0.67 -1.68 4.52
C LYS A 204 -2.18 -1.53 4.67
N LEU A 205 -2.62 -0.43 5.28
CA LEU A 205 -3.99 -0.25 5.72
C LEU A 205 -4.69 0.88 4.97
N GLU A 206 -6.00 0.73 4.78
CA GLU A 206 -6.88 1.87 4.57
C GLU A 206 -6.94 2.72 5.84
N VAL A 207 -7.09 4.04 5.68
CA VAL A 207 -7.50 4.87 6.83
C VAL A 207 -8.90 4.46 7.29
N PRO A 208 -9.19 4.49 8.61
CA PRO A 208 -10.38 3.82 9.16
C PRO A 208 -11.70 4.50 8.78
N VAL A 209 -11.67 5.75 8.32
CA VAL A 209 -12.86 6.51 7.91
C VAL A 209 -12.82 6.87 6.42
N ASP A 210 -13.96 7.25 5.85
CA ASP A 210 -13.99 7.99 4.58
C ASP A 210 -13.74 9.48 4.87
N MET A 211 -12.50 9.94 4.64
CA MET A 211 -12.08 11.32 4.90
C MET A 211 -12.87 12.36 4.09
N SER A 212 -13.49 11.96 2.97
CA SER A 212 -14.35 12.85 2.21
C SER A 212 -15.68 13.16 2.92
N ARG A 213 -16.00 12.44 4.00
CA ARG A 213 -17.23 12.55 4.80
C ARG A 213 -16.97 12.90 6.27
N VAL A 214 -15.78 13.42 6.58
CA VAL A 214 -15.45 13.95 7.90
C VAL A 214 -15.76 15.45 7.92
N GLU A 215 -16.54 15.88 8.92
CA GLU A 215 -16.91 17.29 9.11
C GLU A 215 -15.65 18.20 9.13
N GLY A 216 -15.67 19.25 8.30
CA GLY A 216 -14.58 20.23 8.21
C GLY A 216 -13.34 19.75 7.44
N VAL A 217 -13.32 18.52 6.92
CA VAL A 217 -12.20 17.98 6.13
C VAL A 217 -12.62 17.66 4.71
N GLY A 218 -13.70 16.88 4.57
CA GLY A 218 -14.22 16.42 3.29
C GLY A 218 -15.30 17.31 2.70
N GLU A 219 -15.59 17.11 1.41
CA GLU A 219 -16.61 17.88 0.67
C GLU A 219 -17.98 17.19 0.62
N ASN A 220 -18.03 15.88 0.90
CA ASN A 220 -19.27 15.13 0.88
C ASN A 220 -20.08 15.36 2.17
N LYS A 221 -21.37 15.00 2.12
CA LYS A 221 -22.25 15.02 3.30
C LYS A 221 -21.57 14.27 4.47
N PRO A 222 -21.35 14.96 5.60
CA PRO A 222 -20.65 14.36 6.73
C PRO A 222 -21.37 13.15 7.30
N VAL A 223 -20.59 12.13 7.64
CA VAL A 223 -21.02 10.91 8.36
C VAL A 223 -20.35 10.82 9.74
N TYR A 224 -19.25 11.55 9.94
CA TYR A 224 -18.54 11.63 11.21
C TYR A 224 -18.23 13.09 11.55
N THR A 225 -18.25 13.39 12.83
CA THR A 225 -17.55 14.56 13.37
C THR A 225 -16.04 14.37 13.23
N ALA A 226 -15.28 15.47 13.28
CA ALA A 226 -13.82 15.38 13.30
C ALA A 226 -13.29 14.59 14.52
N GLU A 227 -13.94 14.71 15.68
CA GLU A 227 -13.51 14.02 16.90
C GLU A 227 -13.73 12.50 16.83
N GLU A 228 -14.88 12.05 16.29
CA GLU A 228 -15.12 10.63 16.05
C GLU A 228 -14.08 10.05 15.07
N ALA A 229 -13.79 10.77 13.99
CA ALA A 229 -12.77 10.35 13.04
C ALA A 229 -11.38 10.23 13.69
N LYS A 230 -10.97 11.20 14.52
CA LYS A 230 -9.69 11.13 15.27
C LYS A 230 -9.63 9.92 16.19
N ASN A 231 -10.71 9.61 16.90
CA ASN A 231 -10.76 8.45 17.78
C ASN A 231 -10.51 7.14 17.02
N TYR A 232 -11.06 6.96 15.82
CA TYR A 232 -10.79 5.78 15.01
C TYR A 232 -9.31 5.67 14.56
N PHE A 233 -8.66 6.78 14.21
CA PHE A 233 -7.22 6.77 13.91
C PHE A 233 -6.39 6.34 15.12
N LEU A 234 -6.74 6.83 16.31
CA LEU A 234 -6.08 6.45 17.55
C LEU A 234 -6.32 4.97 17.90
N GLU A 235 -7.50 4.43 17.62
CA GLU A 235 -7.80 3.01 17.81
C GLU A 235 -6.97 2.11 16.88
N VAL A 236 -6.74 2.51 15.62
CA VAL A 236 -5.81 1.78 14.74
C VAL A 236 -4.42 1.69 15.36
N ASP A 237 -3.88 2.78 15.91
CA ASP A 237 -2.55 2.75 16.54
C ASP A 237 -2.50 1.83 17.77
N LYS A 238 -3.57 1.83 18.59
CA LYS A 238 -3.69 0.96 19.77
C LYS A 238 -3.78 -0.53 19.41
N LEU A 239 -4.42 -0.88 18.30
CA LEU A 239 -4.64 -2.27 17.89
C LEU A 239 -3.46 -2.87 17.14
N THR A 240 -2.72 -2.06 16.39
CA THR A 240 -1.55 -2.54 15.64
C THR A 240 -0.38 -2.84 16.58
N THR A 241 0.21 -4.03 16.44
CA THR A 241 1.39 -4.49 17.20
C THR A 241 2.67 -4.50 16.36
N ILE A 242 2.54 -4.27 15.06
CA ILE A 242 3.61 -4.22 14.06
C ILE A 242 3.51 -2.92 13.27
N PRO A 243 4.58 -2.50 12.56
CA PRO A 243 4.56 -1.29 11.76
C PRO A 243 3.40 -1.28 10.76
N TYR A 244 2.83 -0.10 10.53
CA TYR A 244 1.73 0.06 9.58
C TYR A 244 1.88 1.33 8.75
N ILE A 245 1.44 1.26 7.50
CA ILE A 245 1.53 2.34 6.52
C ILE A 245 0.17 2.56 5.85
N TRP A 246 -0.09 3.78 5.42
CA TRP A 246 -1.34 4.11 4.75
C TRP A 246 -1.29 3.90 3.24
N LEU A 247 -2.36 3.34 2.69
CA LEU A 247 -2.64 3.37 1.26
C LEU A 247 -3.54 4.56 0.92
N SER A 248 -3.38 5.14 -0.28
CA SER A 248 -4.13 6.33 -0.67
C SER A 248 -5.54 6.07 -1.19
N ALA A 249 -5.93 4.80 -1.41
CA ALA A 249 -7.25 4.36 -1.90
C ALA A 249 -7.73 5.02 -3.23
N GLY A 250 -6.92 5.88 -3.85
CA GLY A 250 -7.28 6.62 -5.05
C GLY A 250 -8.03 7.93 -4.79
N VAL A 251 -8.01 8.48 -3.57
CA VAL A 251 -8.42 9.88 -3.33
C VAL A 251 -7.50 10.87 -4.05
N SER A 252 -7.85 12.15 -4.07
CA SER A 252 -6.96 13.20 -4.61
C SER A 252 -5.69 13.33 -3.77
N THR A 253 -4.63 13.87 -4.37
CA THR A 253 -3.36 14.19 -3.70
C THR A 253 -3.58 15.06 -2.48
N GLU A 254 -4.35 16.15 -2.65
CA GLU A 254 -4.64 17.09 -1.57
C GLU A 254 -5.39 16.44 -0.41
N LEU A 255 -6.43 15.64 -0.69
CA LEU A 255 -7.17 14.96 0.38
C LEU A 255 -6.30 13.94 1.10
N PHE A 256 -5.43 13.22 0.38
CA PHE A 256 -4.51 12.27 1.01
C PHE A 256 -3.49 12.98 1.91
N GLN A 257 -2.90 14.08 1.45
CA GLN A 257 -1.98 14.90 2.25
C GLN A 257 -2.65 15.43 3.52
N LYS A 258 -3.87 15.99 3.43
CA LYS A 258 -4.66 16.40 4.59
C LYS A 258 -4.94 15.25 5.54
N THR A 259 -5.18 14.05 5.00
CA THR A 259 -5.43 12.84 5.79
C THR A 259 -4.22 12.44 6.63
N LEU A 260 -2.99 12.57 6.10
CA LEU A 260 -1.77 12.22 6.82
C LEU A 260 -1.50 13.16 8.01
N VAL A 261 -1.75 14.46 7.83
CA VAL A 261 -1.68 15.45 8.90
C VAL A 261 -2.78 15.18 9.94
N PHE A 262 -4.02 14.93 9.49
CA PHE A 262 -5.14 14.61 10.37
C PHE A 262 -4.87 13.33 11.20
N ALA A 263 -4.29 12.30 10.60
CA ALA A 263 -3.91 11.07 11.28
C ALA A 263 -2.86 11.34 12.38
N HIS A 264 -1.87 12.16 12.07
CA HIS A 264 -0.86 12.59 13.06
C HIS A 264 -1.50 13.36 14.22
N ASP A 265 -2.33 14.36 13.92
CA ASP A 265 -3.06 15.16 14.92
C ASP A 265 -4.02 14.33 15.78
N ALA A 266 -4.50 13.19 15.26
CA ALA A 266 -5.28 12.21 16.00
C ALA A 266 -4.44 11.34 16.95
N GLY A 267 -3.11 11.42 16.88
CA GLY A 267 -2.16 10.62 17.66
C GLY A 267 -1.76 9.30 17.00
N ALA A 268 -2.07 9.08 15.72
CA ALA A 268 -1.66 7.87 15.01
C ALA A 268 -0.16 7.88 14.70
N LYS A 269 0.57 6.85 15.12
CA LYS A 269 2.02 6.70 14.91
C LYS A 269 2.33 5.86 13.68
N TYR A 270 1.73 6.22 12.55
CA TYR A 270 1.91 5.49 11.29
C TYR A 270 3.35 5.60 10.77
N ASN A 271 3.81 4.57 10.07
CA ASN A 271 5.23 4.38 9.70
C ASN A 271 5.58 4.76 8.27
N GLY A 272 4.67 5.47 7.61
CA GLY A 272 4.80 5.91 6.24
C GLY A 272 3.59 5.58 5.39
N VAL A 273 3.81 5.49 4.08
CA VAL A 273 2.78 5.30 3.07
C VAL A 273 3.26 4.38 1.97
N LEU A 274 2.30 3.74 1.32
CA LEU A 274 2.49 3.14 0.01
C LEU A 274 1.52 3.83 -0.96
N CYS A 275 1.95 4.99 -1.46
CA CYS A 275 1.10 5.91 -2.21
C CYS A 275 1.26 5.70 -3.72
N GLY A 276 0.15 5.42 -4.41
CA GLY A 276 0.16 5.22 -5.87
C GLY A 276 -0.49 6.36 -6.63
N ARG A 277 -1.78 6.17 -6.95
CA ARG A 277 -2.52 7.04 -7.88
C ARG A 277 -2.50 8.53 -7.51
N ALA A 278 -2.48 8.88 -6.22
CA ALA A 278 -2.36 10.29 -5.79
C ALA A 278 -1.04 10.95 -6.23
N THR A 279 -0.03 10.18 -6.64
CA THR A 279 1.26 10.70 -7.11
C THR A 279 1.33 10.79 -8.63
N TRP A 280 0.87 9.78 -9.37
CA TRP A 280 1.14 9.64 -10.81
C TRP A 280 -0.09 9.58 -11.72
N ARG A 281 -1.32 9.59 -11.18
CA ARG A 281 -2.57 9.37 -11.96
C ARG A 281 -2.66 10.28 -13.18
N ASP A 282 -2.43 11.57 -13.02
CA ASP A 282 -2.62 12.54 -14.12
C ASP A 282 -1.50 12.45 -15.17
N GLY A 283 -0.37 11.83 -14.81
CA GLY A 283 0.67 11.45 -15.76
C GLY A 283 0.19 10.43 -16.81
N VAL A 284 -0.86 9.67 -16.51
CA VAL A 284 -1.47 8.76 -17.50
C VAL A 284 -2.13 9.53 -18.64
N GLU A 285 -2.77 10.67 -18.34
CA GLU A 285 -3.36 11.53 -19.37
C GLU A 285 -2.26 12.18 -20.24
N ALA A 286 -1.18 12.63 -19.61
CA ALA A 286 -0.01 13.15 -20.31
C ALA A 286 0.64 12.09 -21.21
N TYR A 287 0.74 10.83 -20.75
CA TYR A 287 1.19 9.70 -21.55
C TYR A 287 0.25 9.40 -22.72
N GLY A 288 -1.06 9.35 -22.47
CA GLY A 288 -2.04 9.01 -23.51
C GLY A 288 -2.09 10.03 -24.65
N LYS A 289 -1.91 11.33 -24.35
CA LYS A 289 -1.94 12.41 -25.35
C LYS A 289 -0.58 12.68 -25.99
N GLY A 290 0.51 12.54 -25.24
CA GLY A 290 1.85 12.98 -25.62
C GLY A 290 2.92 11.88 -25.70
N GLY A 291 2.53 10.61 -25.50
CA GLY A 291 3.44 9.47 -25.44
C GLY A 291 4.47 9.60 -24.32
N GLU A 292 5.65 9.00 -24.52
CA GLU A 292 6.76 9.08 -23.57
C GLU A 292 7.14 10.52 -23.23
N LYS A 293 7.21 11.42 -24.23
CA LYS A 293 7.63 12.81 -24.01
C LYS A 293 6.66 13.54 -23.07
N GLY A 294 5.36 13.40 -23.29
CA GLY A 294 4.33 14.01 -22.43
C GLY A 294 4.38 13.47 -21.00
N ALA A 295 4.57 12.16 -20.85
CA ALA A 295 4.71 11.54 -19.54
C ALA A 295 5.96 12.03 -18.79
N VAL A 296 7.12 12.06 -19.44
CA VAL A 296 8.38 12.50 -18.82
C VAL A 296 8.29 13.96 -18.37
N GLU A 297 7.77 14.86 -19.22
CA GLU A 297 7.60 16.27 -18.86
C GLU A 297 6.70 16.43 -17.62
N TRP A 298 5.60 15.69 -17.57
CA TRP A 298 4.69 15.71 -16.42
C TRP A 298 5.32 15.12 -15.16
N LEU A 299 6.02 13.98 -15.28
CA LEU A 299 6.66 13.30 -14.15
C LEU A 299 7.80 14.13 -13.54
N GLN A 300 8.59 14.81 -14.37
CA GLN A 300 9.70 15.66 -13.92
C GLN A 300 9.22 16.98 -13.27
N THR A 301 7.97 17.37 -13.52
CA THR A 301 7.35 18.58 -12.97
C THR A 301 6.34 18.23 -11.89
N GLN A 302 5.07 18.02 -12.26
CA GLN A 302 3.99 17.79 -11.31
C GLN A 302 4.14 16.47 -10.55
N GLY A 303 4.59 15.39 -11.20
CA GLY A 303 4.84 14.11 -10.52
C GLY A 303 5.89 14.22 -9.42
N ARG A 304 7.03 14.85 -9.73
CA ARG A 304 8.09 15.15 -8.76
C ARG A 304 7.58 16.00 -7.62
N LYS A 305 6.87 17.10 -7.93
CA LYS A 305 6.26 17.98 -6.92
C LYS A 305 5.36 17.20 -5.96
N ASN A 306 4.51 16.31 -6.48
CA ASN A 306 3.63 15.47 -5.66
C ASN A 306 4.42 14.59 -4.68
N VAL A 307 5.56 14.01 -5.10
CA VAL A 307 6.42 13.19 -4.23
C VAL A 307 7.15 14.05 -3.21
N GLU A 308 7.72 15.18 -3.61
CA GLU A 308 8.46 16.07 -2.70
C GLU A 308 7.56 16.66 -1.60
N GLU A 309 6.34 17.08 -1.96
CA GLU A 309 5.35 17.55 -0.98
C GLU A 309 4.89 16.44 -0.03
N LEU A 310 4.67 15.23 -0.55
CA LEU A 310 4.35 14.07 0.28
C LEU A 310 5.51 13.75 1.25
N ASN A 311 6.75 13.77 0.79
CA ASN A 311 7.92 13.53 1.63
C ASN A 311 8.07 14.58 2.73
N ALA A 312 7.79 15.85 2.44
CA ALA A 312 7.81 16.91 3.45
C ALA A 312 6.77 16.64 4.56
N ILE A 313 5.55 16.24 4.19
CA ILE A 313 4.51 15.87 5.16
C ILE A 313 4.96 14.65 5.98
N LEU A 314 5.49 13.61 5.33
CA LEU A 314 5.94 12.40 6.04
C LEU A 314 7.06 12.70 7.03
N ALA A 315 8.00 13.58 6.68
CA ALA A 315 9.11 13.95 7.55
C ALA A 315 8.66 14.61 8.86
N GLU A 316 7.52 15.32 8.84
CA GLU A 316 6.96 15.98 10.01
C GLU A 316 5.97 15.10 10.79
N ASN A 317 5.25 14.21 10.09
CA ASN A 317 4.04 13.59 10.63
C ASN A 317 4.15 12.06 10.83
N ALA A 318 5.05 11.38 10.12
CA ALA A 318 5.23 9.93 10.24
C ALA A 318 6.23 9.56 11.34
N THR A 319 6.13 8.33 11.84
CA THR A 319 7.00 7.79 12.90
C THR A 319 7.89 6.69 12.33
N PRO A 320 9.20 6.62 12.64
CA PRO A 320 10.05 5.53 12.16
C PRO A 320 9.52 4.14 12.50
N TRP A 321 9.61 3.17 11.59
CA TRP A 321 9.01 1.84 11.77
C TRP A 321 9.48 1.13 13.04
N TYR A 322 10.75 1.29 13.41
CA TYR A 322 11.34 0.65 14.60
C TYR A 322 10.81 1.22 15.93
N GLU A 323 10.18 2.39 15.93
CA GLU A 323 9.54 2.94 17.13
C GLU A 323 8.33 2.11 17.55
N LYS A 324 7.71 1.36 16.63
CA LYS A 324 6.65 0.40 16.99
C LYS A 324 7.15 -0.70 17.93
N PHE A 325 8.46 -0.96 17.92
CA PHE A 325 9.14 -1.90 18.81
C PHE A 325 9.82 -1.22 20.00
N GLY A 326 9.60 0.09 20.20
CA GLY A 326 10.19 0.88 21.28
C GLY A 326 11.61 1.39 20.99
N GLY A 327 12.01 1.43 19.72
CA GLY A 327 13.31 1.94 19.26
C GLY A 327 14.15 0.87 18.57
N LYS A 328 15.08 1.31 17.72
CA LYS A 328 15.97 0.43 16.94
C LYS A 328 16.86 -0.46 17.83
N ASP A 329 17.23 0.02 19.02
CA ASP A 329 18.01 -0.70 20.03
C ASP A 329 17.21 -1.82 20.73
N LYS A 330 15.88 -1.86 20.55
CA LYS A 330 15.01 -2.93 21.07
C LYS A 330 14.88 -4.11 20.11
N ILE A 331 15.49 -4.04 18.94
CA ILE A 331 15.48 -5.09 17.93
C ILE A 331 16.76 -5.91 18.04
N GLU A 332 16.61 -7.19 18.35
CA GLU A 332 17.68 -8.18 18.31
C GLU A 332 17.71 -8.78 16.90
N VAL A 333 18.75 -8.44 16.12
CA VAL A 333 18.95 -8.99 14.78
C VAL A 333 19.57 -10.38 14.91
N VAL A 334 18.86 -11.39 14.40
CA VAL A 334 19.27 -12.81 14.45
C VAL A 334 19.56 -13.34 13.05
N ASP A 335 20.44 -14.34 12.94
CA ASP A 335 20.76 -15.02 11.68
C ASP A 335 19.67 -16.01 11.24
#